data_AF-A0A564U1H3-F1
#
_entry.id   AF-A0A564U1H3-F1
#
_cell.length_a   1.000
_cell.length_b   1.000
_cell.length_c   1.000
_cell.angle_alpha   90.00
_cell.angle_beta   90.00
_cell.angle_gamma   90.00
#
_symmetry.space_group_name_H-M   'P 1'
#
loop_
_entity.id
_entity.type
_entity.pdbx_description
1 polymer ?
#
loop_
_entity_poly.entity_id
_entity_poly.type
_entity_poly.pdbx_seq_one_letter_code
_entity_poly.pdbx_strand_id
1 'polypeptide(L)'
;MIHCGESGEDWRILHKRLRRIDFLSDRQLSLQAAKQTMTENVCAEEAFDTFLKPYSAILVDEAHLLSVEQLKILEECKKQIPIIFSSDTEDMISPEELDREIPQRLAGLPDVQSFHLTNRIRTNAELSSFIQNMMDLSRRKGKNGYPNIEVVYANDDTEAAYLLQGYMRQGYLMDSDVRDVNRLAVVMDERYYYDEDGYLRAGKISEASYEITRITTSEGRKSNVRLLFHQLNQAKEKLAIVIKDNPSVYDTILDIL
;
A
#
# COMPACT_ATOMS: atom_id res chain seq x y z
N MET A 1 -10.39 -16.20 4.15
CA MET A 1 -9.87 -14.82 4.07
C MET A 1 -8.92 -14.76 2.90
N ILE A 2 -9.12 -13.81 2.00
CA ILE A 2 -8.27 -13.55 0.85
C ILE A 2 -7.48 -12.28 1.18
N HIS A 3 -6.16 -12.34 1.15
CA HIS A 3 -5.32 -11.16 1.35
C HIS A 3 -4.66 -10.81 0.01
N CYS A 4 -4.85 -9.57 -0.45
CA CYS A 4 -4.42 -9.12 -1.77
C CYS A 4 -3.03 -8.48 -1.69
N GLY A 5 -2.17 -8.71 -2.69
CA GLY A 5 -0.88 -8.04 -2.80
C GLY A 5 0.32 -8.69 -2.08
N GLU A 6 0.13 -9.70 -1.23
CA GLU A 6 1.22 -10.51 -0.65
C GLU A 6 1.11 -11.99 -1.08
N SER A 7 2.24 -12.71 -1.07
CA SER A 7 2.17 -14.17 -1.10
C SER A 7 1.55 -14.66 0.22
N GLY A 8 0.40 -15.32 0.16
CA GLY A 8 -0.36 -15.81 1.33
C GLY A 8 0.37 -16.74 2.32
N GLU A 9 1.68 -16.93 2.18
CA GLU A 9 2.56 -17.75 3.00
C GLU A 9 2.76 -17.16 4.43
N ASP A 10 2.74 -15.83 4.59
CA ASP A 10 2.99 -15.17 5.88
C ASP A 10 1.85 -15.38 6.89
N TRP A 11 0.65 -15.69 6.40
CA TRP A 11 -0.55 -15.90 7.20
C TRP A 11 -0.68 -17.33 7.75
N ARG A 12 0.27 -18.22 7.42
CA ARG A 12 0.26 -19.64 7.84
C ARG A 12 0.30 -19.82 9.35
N ILE A 13 0.87 -18.86 10.10
CA ILE A 13 0.90 -18.87 11.57
C ILE A 13 -0.49 -18.57 12.15
N LEU A 14 -1.20 -17.60 11.57
CA LEU A 14 -2.58 -17.27 11.97
C LEU A 14 -3.55 -18.40 11.64
N HIS A 15 -3.38 -19.04 10.47
CA HIS A 15 -4.13 -20.23 10.07
C HIS A 15 -4.05 -21.36 11.10
N LYS A 16 -2.86 -21.62 11.69
CA LYS A 16 -2.70 -22.65 12.73
C LYS A 16 -3.50 -22.37 14.01
N ARG A 17 -3.74 -21.09 14.34
CA ARG A 17 -4.47 -20.68 15.55
C ARG A 17 -5.97 -20.54 15.29
N LEU A 18 -6.34 -20.05 14.12
CA LEU A 18 -7.73 -19.82 13.71
C LEU A 18 -8.24 -21.00 12.87
N ARG A 19 -8.56 -22.12 13.54
CA ARG A 19 -9.01 -23.39 12.92
C ARG A 19 -10.35 -23.35 12.15
N ARG A 20 -10.89 -22.16 11.89
CA ARG A 20 -12.18 -21.93 11.21
C ARG A 20 -12.06 -20.99 10.00
N ILE A 21 -10.86 -20.52 9.69
CA ILE A 21 -10.62 -19.56 8.62
C ILE A 21 -9.50 -20.10 7.76
N ASP A 22 -9.83 -20.41 6.50
CA ASP A 22 -8.82 -20.73 5.49
C ASP A 22 -8.30 -19.42 4.88
N PHE A 23 -6.99 -19.34 4.69
CA PHE A 23 -6.33 -18.19 4.08
C PHE A 23 -5.97 -18.52 2.64
N LEU A 24 -6.36 -17.63 1.73
CA LEU A 24 -6.15 -17.76 0.30
C LEU A 24 -5.37 -16.55 -0.20
N SER A 25 -4.48 -16.75 -1.16
CA SER A 25 -3.85 -15.63 -1.88
C SER A 25 -4.74 -15.18 -3.04
N ASP A 26 -4.64 -13.91 -3.38
CA ASP A 26 -5.23 -13.33 -4.59
C ASP A 26 -4.83 -14.06 -5.88
N ARG A 27 -3.60 -14.59 -5.96
CA ARG A 27 -3.12 -15.41 -7.10
C ARG A 27 -3.94 -16.67 -7.31
N GLN A 28 -4.53 -17.25 -6.26
CA GLN A 28 -5.41 -18.42 -6.40
C GLN A 28 -6.70 -18.07 -7.14
N LEU A 29 -7.16 -16.81 -7.07
CA LEU A 29 -8.24 -16.29 -7.91
C LEU A 29 -7.77 -16.12 -9.36
N SER A 30 -6.57 -15.56 -9.57
CA SER A 30 -6.02 -15.33 -10.92
C SER A 30 -5.74 -16.62 -11.71
N LEU A 31 -5.24 -17.66 -11.04
CA LEU A 31 -5.00 -18.97 -11.67
C LEU A 31 -6.29 -19.65 -12.14
N GLN A 32 -7.44 -19.28 -11.57
CA GLN A 32 -8.74 -19.74 -12.04
C GLN A 32 -9.25 -18.91 -13.22
N ALA A 33 -9.05 -17.58 -13.20
CA ALA A 33 -9.31 -16.71 -14.36
C ALA A 33 -8.51 -17.17 -15.59
N ALA A 34 -7.23 -17.53 -15.43
CA ALA A 34 -6.38 -18.01 -16.51
C ALA A 34 -6.77 -19.41 -17.04
N LYS A 35 -7.40 -20.26 -16.21
CA LYS A 35 -7.97 -21.52 -16.69
C LYS A 35 -9.19 -21.28 -17.58
N GLN A 36 -10.01 -20.27 -17.27
CA GLN A 36 -11.18 -19.90 -18.08
C GLN A 36 -10.81 -19.50 -19.51
N THR A 37 -9.80 -18.64 -19.68
CA THR A 37 -9.37 -18.18 -21.02
C THR A 37 -8.80 -19.29 -21.90
N MET A 38 -8.29 -20.38 -21.31
CA MET A 38 -7.86 -21.56 -22.07
C MET A 38 -8.99 -22.54 -22.39
N THR A 39 -10.09 -22.53 -21.63
CA THR A 39 -11.24 -23.43 -21.82
C THR A 39 -12.41 -22.84 -22.62
N GLU A 40 -12.32 -21.61 -23.15
CA GLU A 40 -13.36 -21.04 -24.02
C GLU A 40 -13.66 -21.88 -25.29
N ASN A 41 -12.84 -22.90 -25.60
CA ASN A 41 -13.09 -23.87 -26.67
C ASN A 41 -13.93 -25.10 -26.25
N VAL A 42 -14.35 -25.24 -24.98
CA VAL A 42 -15.25 -26.32 -24.56
C VAL A 42 -16.23 -25.80 -23.50
N CYS A 43 -17.53 -25.94 -23.78
CA CYS A 43 -18.63 -25.61 -22.88
C CYS A 43 -18.36 -26.11 -21.45
N ALA A 44 -18.08 -25.20 -20.53
CA ALA A 44 -17.85 -25.52 -19.12
C ALA A 44 -18.46 -24.44 -18.22
N GLU A 45 -19.80 -24.35 -18.23
CA GLU A 45 -20.58 -23.58 -17.25
C GLU A 45 -20.43 -24.15 -15.81
N GLU A 46 -19.82 -25.33 -15.63
CA GLU A 46 -19.83 -26.07 -14.35
C GLU A 46 -18.54 -25.97 -13.51
N ALA A 47 -17.43 -25.44 -14.04
CA ALA A 47 -16.13 -25.51 -13.37
C ALA A 47 -15.85 -24.38 -12.36
N PHE A 48 -16.59 -23.28 -12.44
CA PHE A 48 -16.35 -22.08 -11.65
C PHE A 48 -16.83 -22.20 -10.19
N ASP A 49 -17.88 -22.99 -9.97
CA ASP A 49 -18.71 -22.94 -8.78
C ASP A 49 -18.13 -23.71 -7.57
N THR A 50 -17.13 -24.57 -7.76
CA THR A 50 -16.79 -25.59 -6.73
C THR A 50 -15.78 -25.10 -5.67
N PHE A 51 -14.93 -24.12 -5.97
CA PHE A 51 -13.82 -23.77 -5.08
C PHE A 51 -14.24 -22.90 -3.88
N LEU A 52 -15.17 -21.95 -4.09
CA LEU A 52 -15.60 -21.02 -3.04
C LEU A 52 -16.90 -21.45 -2.34
N LYS A 53 -17.69 -22.34 -2.95
CA LYS A 53 -18.91 -22.94 -2.38
C LYS A 53 -18.81 -23.51 -0.97
N PRO A 54 -17.68 -24.13 -0.54
CA PRO A 54 -17.58 -24.68 0.81
C PRO A 54 -17.59 -23.62 1.91
N TYR A 55 -17.35 -22.35 1.58
CA TYR A 55 -17.24 -21.27 2.55
C TYR A 55 -18.59 -20.60 2.82
N SER A 56 -18.88 -20.36 4.10
CA SER A 56 -20.09 -19.64 4.52
C SER A 56 -19.98 -18.11 4.42
N ALA A 57 -18.75 -17.58 4.31
CA ALA A 57 -18.47 -16.16 4.12
C ALA A 57 -17.07 -15.97 3.53
N ILE A 58 -16.87 -14.88 2.80
CA ILE A 58 -15.57 -14.47 2.26
C ILE A 58 -15.18 -13.12 2.86
N LEU A 59 -13.95 -13.05 3.39
CA LEU A 59 -13.33 -11.81 3.86
C LEU A 59 -12.21 -11.48 2.89
N VAL A 60 -12.26 -10.33 2.25
CA VAL A 60 -11.24 -9.85 1.31
C VAL A 60 -10.53 -8.66 1.93
N ASP A 61 -9.24 -8.82 2.19
CA ASP A 61 -8.39 -7.82 2.79
C ASP A 61 -7.50 -7.15 1.73
N GLU A 62 -7.20 -5.88 1.94
CA GLU A 62 -6.54 -4.99 0.97
C GLU A 62 -7.20 -5.00 -0.42
N ALA A 63 -8.54 -4.94 -0.46
CA ALA A 63 -9.33 -5.14 -1.69
C ALA A 63 -9.03 -4.14 -2.82
N HIS A 64 -8.52 -2.94 -2.52
CA HIS A 64 -7.97 -2.00 -3.52
C HIS A 64 -6.78 -2.54 -4.34
N LEU A 65 -6.19 -3.68 -3.95
CA LEU A 65 -5.11 -4.37 -4.69
C LEU A 65 -5.63 -5.49 -5.61
N LEU A 66 -6.93 -5.76 -5.63
CA LEU A 66 -7.51 -6.74 -6.55
C LEU A 66 -7.32 -6.30 -8.00
N SER A 67 -7.23 -7.27 -8.92
CA SER A 67 -7.44 -7.00 -10.34
C SER A 67 -8.93 -6.96 -10.69
N VAL A 68 -9.26 -6.37 -11.85
CA VAL A 68 -10.64 -6.30 -12.34
C VAL A 68 -11.23 -7.71 -12.53
N GLU A 69 -10.41 -8.66 -12.98
CA GLU A 69 -10.79 -10.06 -13.16
C GLU A 69 -11.09 -10.74 -11.82
N GLN A 70 -10.24 -10.53 -10.81
CA GLN A 70 -10.47 -11.08 -9.47
C GLN A 70 -11.74 -10.51 -8.83
N LEU A 71 -12.01 -9.22 -9.04
CA LEU A 71 -13.23 -8.59 -8.54
C LEU A 71 -14.48 -9.18 -9.19
N LYS A 72 -14.48 -9.40 -10.51
CA LYS A 72 -15.60 -10.06 -11.23
C LYS A 72 -15.89 -11.45 -10.67
N ILE A 73 -14.85 -12.21 -10.34
CA ILE A 73 -15.01 -13.54 -9.73
C ILE A 73 -15.78 -13.44 -8.40
N LEU A 74 -15.41 -12.47 -7.57
CA LEU A 74 -16.05 -12.24 -6.28
C LEU A 74 -17.48 -11.69 -6.43
N GLU A 75 -17.74 -10.85 -7.43
CA GLU A 75 -19.09 -10.35 -7.76
C GLU A 75 -20.07 -11.48 -8.11
N GLU A 76 -19.61 -12.49 -8.86
CA GLU A 76 -20.43 -13.66 -9.19
C GLU A 76 -20.73 -14.51 -7.95
N CYS A 77 -19.73 -14.71 -7.07
CA CYS A 77 -19.89 -15.45 -5.82
C CYS A 77 -20.79 -14.74 -4.79
N LYS A 78 -20.87 -13.41 -4.82
CA LYS A 78 -21.72 -12.60 -3.91
C LYS A 78 -23.19 -13.05 -3.95
N LYS A 79 -23.66 -13.60 -5.07
CA LYS A 79 -25.04 -14.10 -5.21
C LYS A 79 -25.40 -15.26 -4.27
N GLN A 80 -24.39 -15.96 -3.75
CA GLN A 80 -24.58 -17.16 -2.92
C GLN A 80 -23.95 -17.01 -1.52
N ILE A 81 -22.86 -16.26 -1.41
CA ILE A 81 -22.03 -16.18 -0.19
C ILE A 81 -21.84 -14.71 0.21
N PRO A 82 -22.03 -14.34 1.49
CA PRO A 82 -21.73 -12.99 1.95
C PRO A 82 -20.22 -12.68 1.84
N ILE A 83 -19.90 -11.51 1.27
CA ILE A 83 -18.53 -11.03 1.08
C ILE A 83 -18.34 -9.70 1.81
N ILE A 84 -17.26 -9.58 2.59
CA ILE A 84 -16.84 -8.33 3.22
C ILE A 84 -15.51 -7.91 2.60
N PHE A 85 -15.48 -6.69 2.08
CA PHE A 85 -14.27 -6.06 1.56
C PHE A 85 -13.71 -5.10 2.60
N SER A 86 -12.43 -5.25 2.91
CA SER A 86 -11.61 -4.30 3.65
C SER A 86 -10.66 -3.62 2.67
N SER A 87 -10.60 -2.31 2.69
CA SER A 87 -9.78 -1.52 1.78
C SER A 87 -9.34 -0.23 2.44
N ASP A 88 -8.10 0.16 2.22
CA ASP A 88 -7.61 1.48 2.61
C ASP A 88 -8.03 2.53 1.56
N THR A 89 -8.31 3.75 2.04
CA THR A 89 -8.57 4.92 1.20
C THR A 89 -7.27 5.72 1.06
N GLU A 90 -6.66 5.65 -0.11
CA GLU A 90 -5.41 6.35 -0.45
C GLU A 90 -5.66 7.79 -0.95
N ASP A 91 -6.74 8.44 -0.49
CA ASP A 91 -7.25 9.72 -1.02
C ASP A 91 -6.27 10.91 -0.93
N MET A 92 -5.15 10.75 -0.21
CA MET A 92 -4.08 11.76 -0.07
C MET A 92 -3.05 11.68 -1.20
N ILE A 93 -2.98 10.54 -1.89
CA ILE A 93 -2.14 10.38 -3.06
C ILE A 93 -2.87 11.01 -4.25
N SER A 94 -2.11 11.64 -5.16
CA SER A 94 -2.69 12.22 -6.36
C SER A 94 -3.53 11.21 -7.15
N PRO A 95 -4.69 11.63 -7.71
CA PRO A 95 -5.49 10.80 -8.60
C PRO A 95 -4.72 10.11 -9.71
N GLU A 96 -3.66 10.73 -10.25
CA GLU A 96 -2.89 10.16 -11.37
C GLU A 96 -1.89 9.08 -10.91
N GLU A 97 -1.55 9.08 -9.62
CA GLU A 97 -0.68 8.06 -9.00
C GLU A 97 -1.51 6.87 -8.45
N LEU A 98 -2.84 6.96 -8.51
CA LEU A 98 -3.79 5.96 -8.01
C LEU A 98 -4.46 5.18 -9.13
N ASP A 99 -4.49 3.86 -8.99
CA ASP A 99 -5.43 3.02 -9.74
C ASP A 99 -6.81 3.06 -9.06
N ARG A 100 -7.66 3.98 -9.50
CA ARG A 100 -9.00 4.19 -8.92
C ARG A 100 -10.06 3.24 -9.45
N GLU A 101 -9.73 2.37 -10.41
CA GLU A 101 -10.75 1.50 -11.03
C GLU A 101 -11.39 0.57 -9.99
N ILE A 102 -10.59 -0.02 -9.11
CA ILE A 102 -11.05 -1.01 -8.14
C ILE A 102 -11.79 -0.36 -6.96
N PRO A 103 -11.28 0.68 -6.28
CA PRO A 103 -12.04 1.39 -5.26
C PRO A 103 -13.37 1.94 -5.76
N GLN A 104 -13.41 2.50 -6.98
CA GLN A 104 -14.64 3.01 -7.58
C GLN A 104 -15.65 1.90 -7.90
N ARG A 105 -15.18 0.78 -8.45
CA ARG A 105 -16.05 -0.40 -8.67
C ARG A 105 -16.60 -0.93 -7.35
N LEU A 106 -15.74 -1.10 -6.33
CA LEU A 106 -16.15 -1.55 -5.00
C LEU A 106 -17.24 -0.63 -4.40
N ALA A 107 -17.08 0.68 -4.53
CA ALA A 107 -18.07 1.66 -4.06
C ALA A 107 -19.36 1.67 -4.91
N GLY A 108 -19.28 1.32 -6.19
CA GLY A 108 -20.39 1.25 -7.12
C GLY A 108 -21.10 -0.11 -7.18
N LEU A 109 -20.68 -1.10 -6.39
CA LEU A 109 -21.28 -2.42 -6.38
C LEU A 109 -22.75 -2.35 -5.89
N PRO A 110 -23.72 -2.88 -6.65
CA PRO A 110 -25.11 -2.92 -6.22
C PRO A 110 -25.24 -3.78 -4.95
N ASP A 111 -26.12 -3.37 -4.03
CA ASP A 111 -26.36 -4.06 -2.75
C ASP A 111 -25.13 -4.19 -1.84
N VAL A 112 -24.14 -3.30 -1.95
CA VAL A 112 -23.02 -3.21 -0.99
C VAL A 112 -23.27 -2.07 -0.01
N GLN A 113 -23.13 -2.37 1.29
CA GLN A 113 -23.13 -1.36 2.34
C GLN A 113 -21.69 -0.96 2.64
N SER A 114 -21.38 0.32 2.44
CA SER A 114 -20.04 0.86 2.67
C SER A 114 -19.96 1.54 4.02
N PHE A 115 -18.96 1.15 4.82
CA PHE A 115 -18.65 1.77 6.11
C PHE A 115 -17.24 2.33 6.07
N HIS A 116 -17.08 3.63 6.32
CA HIS A 116 -15.77 4.27 6.37
C HIS A 116 -15.32 4.44 7.83
N LEU A 117 -14.16 3.88 8.17
CA LEU A 117 -13.56 4.03 9.49
C LEU A 117 -12.74 5.32 9.54
N THR A 118 -13.20 6.30 10.31
CA THR A 118 -12.57 7.64 10.38
C THR A 118 -11.44 7.74 11.40
N ASN A 119 -11.42 6.86 12.40
CA ASN A 119 -10.44 6.90 13.48
C ASN A 119 -9.27 5.97 13.18
N ARG A 120 -8.08 6.54 13.04
CA ARG A 120 -6.84 5.78 12.89
C ARG A 120 -6.27 5.44 14.26
N ILE A 121 -6.51 4.20 14.70
CA ILE A 121 -6.07 3.71 16.02
C ILE A 121 -4.65 3.11 16.02
N ARG A 122 -4.05 2.91 14.85
CA ARG A 122 -2.76 2.20 14.67
C ARG A 122 -1.52 3.11 14.69
N THR A 123 -1.67 4.37 14.30
CA THR A 123 -0.56 5.32 14.12
C THR A 123 -0.75 6.56 14.99
N ASN A 124 0.36 7.15 15.41
CA ASN A 124 0.35 8.46 16.09
C ASN A 124 -0.35 9.50 15.19
N ALA A 125 -1.32 10.23 15.75
CA ALA A 125 -2.08 11.27 15.04
C ALA A 125 -1.15 12.33 14.44
N GLU A 126 -0.03 12.61 15.11
CA GLU A 126 1.06 13.45 14.62
C GLU A 126 1.67 12.94 13.31
N LEU A 127 2.15 11.68 13.30
CA LEU A 127 2.73 11.05 12.11
C LEU A 127 1.73 11.03 10.96
N SER A 128 0.46 10.70 11.24
CA SER A 128 -0.59 10.76 10.23
C SER A 128 -0.79 12.17 9.68
N SER A 129 -0.84 13.19 10.53
CA SER A 129 -1.01 14.58 10.09
C SER A 129 0.17 15.03 9.24
N PHE A 130 1.39 14.64 9.61
CA PHE A 130 2.59 14.97 8.83
C PHE A 130 2.57 14.30 7.47
N ILE A 131 2.36 12.98 7.42
CA ILE A 131 2.31 12.23 6.17
C ILE A 131 1.22 12.82 5.26
N GLN A 132 0.04 13.16 5.79
CA GLN A 132 -1.00 13.83 5.01
C GLN A 132 -0.52 15.15 4.40
N ASN A 133 0.08 16.02 5.21
CA ASN A 133 0.59 17.32 4.74
C ASN A 133 1.76 17.17 3.76
N MET A 134 2.55 16.11 3.90
CA MET A 134 3.65 15.77 3.00
C MET A 134 3.17 15.22 1.66
N MET A 135 2.05 14.49 1.61
CA MET A 135 1.52 13.94 0.35
C MET A 135 0.72 14.98 -0.45
N ASP A 136 0.01 15.87 0.25
CA ASP A 136 -0.86 16.90 -0.34
C ASP A 136 -0.70 18.22 0.43
N LEU A 137 0.08 19.14 -0.14
CA LEU A 137 0.36 20.45 0.45
C LEU A 137 -0.88 21.36 0.47
N SER A 138 -1.88 21.10 -0.39
CA SER A 138 -3.10 21.92 -0.46
C SER A 138 -3.96 21.79 0.79
N ARG A 139 -3.82 20.67 1.52
CA ARG A 139 -4.61 20.35 2.71
C ARG A 139 -3.94 20.71 4.03
N ARG A 140 -2.86 21.51 4.01
CA ARG A 140 -2.09 21.91 5.21
C ARG A 140 -3.01 22.24 6.41
N LYS A 141 -3.07 21.31 7.37
CA LYS A 141 -3.85 21.48 8.61
C LYS A 141 -3.00 22.13 9.70
N GLY A 142 -2.88 23.46 9.66
CA GLY A 142 -2.23 24.25 10.72
C GLY A 142 -0.74 23.95 10.93
N LYS A 143 -0.07 24.75 11.77
CA LYS A 143 1.29 24.46 12.24
C LYS A 143 1.21 23.58 13.48
N ASN A 144 1.35 22.29 13.29
CA ASN A 144 1.47 21.32 14.39
C ASN A 144 2.95 21.04 14.61
N GLY A 145 3.40 20.98 15.85
CA GLY A 145 4.76 20.48 16.12
C GLY A 145 4.82 18.98 15.84
N TYR A 146 5.88 18.52 15.17
CA TYR A 146 6.13 17.11 14.88
C TYR A 146 7.35 16.57 15.64
N PRO A 147 7.28 16.45 16.99
CA PRO A 147 8.42 16.03 17.82
C PRO A 147 8.96 14.63 17.55
N ASN A 148 8.20 13.76 16.90
CA ASN A 148 8.58 12.38 16.57
C ASN A 148 8.99 12.21 15.10
N ILE A 149 9.17 13.33 14.39
CA ILE A 149 9.54 13.34 12.98
C ILE A 149 10.87 14.06 12.83
N GLU A 150 11.85 13.35 12.27
CA GLU A 150 13.18 13.87 12.02
C GLU A 150 13.39 13.93 10.51
N VAL A 151 13.70 15.12 9.98
CA VAL A 151 13.98 15.31 8.56
C VAL A 151 15.41 15.81 8.44
N VAL A 152 16.24 15.10 7.69
CA VAL A 152 17.65 15.41 7.50
C VAL A 152 18.00 15.40 6.02
N TYR A 153 18.96 16.25 5.66
CA TYR A 153 19.48 16.34 4.31
C TYR A 153 20.78 15.53 4.17
N ALA A 154 20.95 14.86 3.03
CA ALA A 154 22.18 14.20 2.62
C ALA A 154 22.62 14.74 1.26
N ASN A 155 23.85 15.23 1.17
CA ASN A 155 24.44 15.76 -0.05
C ASN A 155 24.75 14.67 -1.08
N ASP A 156 25.06 13.45 -0.62
CA ASP A 156 25.43 12.33 -1.49
C ASP A 156 25.04 10.97 -0.89
N ASP A 157 25.26 9.90 -1.66
CA ASP A 157 25.00 8.52 -1.22
C ASP A 157 25.79 8.11 0.03
N THR A 158 26.99 8.68 0.20
CA THR A 158 27.87 8.36 1.34
C THR A 158 27.29 8.96 2.62
N GLU A 159 26.88 10.22 2.59
CA GLU A 159 26.22 10.88 3.71
C GLU A 159 24.88 10.23 4.04
N ALA A 160 24.08 9.89 3.03
CA ALA A 160 22.83 9.17 3.22
C ALA A 160 23.08 7.83 3.95
N ALA A 161 24.08 7.06 3.51
CA ALA A 161 24.44 5.80 4.17
C ALA A 161 24.89 5.99 5.64
N TYR A 162 25.66 7.04 5.94
CA TYR A 162 26.07 7.33 7.32
C TYR A 162 24.88 7.73 8.21
N LEU A 163 23.95 8.54 7.70
CA LEU A 163 22.73 8.92 8.42
C LEU A 163 21.87 7.69 8.72
N LEU A 164 21.64 6.84 7.73
CA LEU A 164 20.91 5.59 7.89
C LEU A 164 21.59 4.69 8.92
N GLN A 165 22.92 4.56 8.88
CA GLN A 165 23.66 3.79 9.89
C GLN A 165 23.46 4.37 11.31
N GLY A 166 23.41 5.70 11.43
CA GLY A 166 23.09 6.38 12.68
C GLY A 166 21.70 6.00 13.20
N TYR A 167 20.69 6.07 12.34
CA TYR A 167 19.31 5.67 12.66
C TYR A 167 19.20 4.18 13.01
N MET A 168 19.89 3.29 12.30
CA MET A 168 19.94 1.86 12.63
C MET A 168 20.47 1.63 14.05
N ARG A 169 21.52 2.35 14.45
CA ARG A 169 22.05 2.27 15.83
C ARG A 169 21.07 2.78 16.88
N GLN A 170 20.14 3.64 16.50
CA GLN A 170 19.04 4.14 17.35
C GLN A 170 17.78 3.25 17.30
N GLY A 171 17.84 2.13 16.58
CA GLY A 171 16.76 1.15 16.48
C GLY A 171 15.70 1.46 15.41
N TYR A 172 16.01 2.34 14.45
CA TYR A 172 15.15 2.53 13.27
C TYR A 172 15.35 1.39 12.27
N LEU A 173 14.26 0.95 11.64
CA LEU A 173 14.30 0.02 10.51
C LEU A 173 14.16 0.79 9.19
N MET A 174 14.73 0.22 8.13
CA MET A 174 14.73 0.78 6.77
C MET A 174 13.85 -0.04 5.82
N ASP A 175 13.49 -1.25 6.23
CA ASP A 175 12.81 -2.23 5.39
C ASP A 175 11.35 -2.36 5.80
N SER A 176 10.49 -2.33 4.79
CA SER A 176 9.04 -2.37 4.89
C SER A 176 8.45 -3.77 5.00
N ASP A 177 9.29 -4.81 4.89
CA ASP A 177 8.86 -6.20 5.02
C ASP A 177 8.38 -6.54 6.46
N VAL A 178 8.78 -5.74 7.46
CA VAL A 178 8.24 -5.85 8.82
C VAL A 178 7.08 -4.87 8.97
N ARG A 179 5.86 -5.40 9.00
CA ARG A 179 4.68 -4.59 9.32
C ARG A 179 4.81 -4.02 10.74
N ASP A 180 4.25 -2.83 10.96
CA ASP A 180 4.09 -2.22 12.28
C ASP A 180 5.42 -1.86 13.00
N VAL A 181 6.24 -1.05 12.34
CA VAL A 181 7.54 -0.62 12.88
C VAL A 181 7.37 0.56 13.84
N ASN A 182 7.92 0.46 15.06
CA ASN A 182 7.89 1.59 16.00
C ASN A 182 8.69 2.79 15.48
N ARG A 183 9.85 2.56 14.88
CA ARG A 183 10.78 3.58 14.38
C ARG A 183 11.19 3.27 12.95
N LEU A 184 10.75 4.08 12.00
CA LEU A 184 11.01 3.88 10.57
C LEU A 184 11.89 5.01 10.04
N ALA A 185 12.89 4.67 9.23
CA ALA A 185 13.70 5.63 8.50
C ALA A 185 13.57 5.37 7.00
N VAL A 186 13.32 6.43 6.23
CA VAL A 186 13.04 6.36 4.78
C VAL A 186 13.94 7.33 4.03
N VAL A 187 14.39 6.95 2.84
CA VAL A 187 15.17 7.80 1.94
C VAL A 187 14.30 8.30 0.80
N MET A 188 14.35 9.60 0.53
CA MET A 188 13.79 10.20 -0.68
C MET A 188 14.93 10.84 -1.47
N ASP A 189 15.01 10.54 -2.76
CA ASP A 189 16.03 11.07 -3.66
C ASP A 189 15.48 12.18 -4.58
N GLU A 190 16.30 12.61 -5.53
CA GLU A 190 15.97 13.60 -6.58
C GLU A 190 14.74 13.24 -7.43
N ARG A 191 14.25 11.99 -7.39
CA ARG A 191 13.11 11.57 -8.21
C ARG A 191 11.80 12.14 -7.69
N TYR A 192 11.73 12.48 -6.41
CA TYR A 192 10.53 13.05 -5.81
C TYR A 192 10.46 14.55 -6.06
N TYR A 193 9.27 15.05 -6.38
CA TYR A 193 9.02 16.49 -6.55
C TYR A 193 7.56 16.81 -6.22
N TYR A 194 7.26 18.07 -5.94
CA TYR A 194 5.87 18.54 -5.81
C TYR A 194 5.42 19.15 -7.14
N ASP A 195 4.21 18.80 -7.58
CA ASP A 195 3.60 19.39 -8.77
C ASP A 195 2.95 20.76 -8.49
N GLU A 196 2.39 21.38 -9.52
CA GLU A 196 1.72 22.69 -9.42
C GLU A 196 0.48 22.66 -8.50
N ASP A 197 -0.16 21.49 -8.35
CA ASP A 197 -1.32 21.28 -7.49
C ASP A 197 -0.91 20.97 -6.03
N GLY A 198 0.39 20.84 -5.75
CA GLY A 198 0.94 20.59 -4.43
C GLY A 198 0.95 19.12 -4.02
N TYR A 199 0.75 18.18 -4.94
CA TYR A 199 0.90 16.75 -4.67
C TYR A 199 2.34 16.29 -4.81
N LEU A 200 2.76 15.38 -3.92
CA LEU A 200 4.03 14.69 -4.07
C LEU A 200 3.96 13.71 -5.25
N ARG A 201 4.91 13.84 -6.17
CA ARG A 201 5.09 13.04 -7.39
C ARG A 201 6.45 12.36 -7.41
N ALA A 202 6.55 11.32 -8.23
CA ALA A 202 7.83 10.69 -8.54
C ALA A 202 8.08 10.68 -10.05
N GLY A 203 9.28 11.05 -10.46
CA GLY A 203 9.74 10.93 -11.84
C GLY A 203 9.74 9.48 -12.32
N LYS A 204 9.51 9.28 -13.62
CA LYS A 204 9.60 7.94 -14.25
C LYS A 204 11.05 7.48 -14.24
N ILE A 205 11.30 6.34 -13.60
CA ILE A 205 12.61 5.69 -13.63
C ILE A 205 12.75 4.97 -14.98
N SER A 206 13.77 5.32 -15.74
CA SER A 206 14.29 4.49 -16.84
C SER A 206 14.75 3.15 -16.25
N GLU A 207 14.30 2.03 -16.82
CA GLU A 207 14.57 0.62 -16.41
C GLU A 207 16.06 0.26 -16.21
N ALA A 208 17.00 1.16 -16.50
CA ALA A 208 18.44 0.92 -16.49
C ALA A 208 19.18 1.20 -15.16
N SER A 209 18.55 1.77 -14.14
CA SER A 209 19.24 2.11 -12.88
C SER A 209 18.80 1.23 -11.71
N TYR A 210 19.28 -0.02 -11.71
CA TYR A 210 19.13 -0.92 -10.58
C TYR A 210 20.41 -1.72 -10.34
N GLU A 211 21.26 -1.21 -9.47
CA GLU A 211 21.90 -2.05 -8.46
C GLU A 211 21.67 -1.37 -7.10
N ILE A 212 21.26 -2.17 -6.12
CA ILE A 212 20.93 -1.81 -4.72
C ILE A 212 19.46 -1.38 -4.49
N THR A 213 18.54 -2.33 -4.62
CA THR A 213 17.58 -2.79 -3.57
C THR A 213 16.67 -3.88 -4.14
N ARG A 214 17.16 -5.11 -4.29
CA ARG A 214 16.34 -6.22 -4.79
C ARG A 214 15.09 -6.38 -3.90
N ILE A 215 13.98 -6.74 -4.57
CA ILE A 215 12.63 -7.13 -4.08
C ILE A 215 11.70 -5.89 -4.01
N THR A 216 10.84 -5.62 -4.99
CA THR A 216 9.69 -6.44 -5.39
C THR A 216 9.54 -6.53 -6.91
N THR A 217 9.88 -7.69 -7.49
CA THR A 217 9.33 -8.12 -8.77
C THR A 217 7.92 -8.67 -8.51
N SER A 218 6.92 -7.81 -8.64
CA SER A 218 5.58 -8.21 -9.05
C SER A 218 5.06 -7.19 -10.04
N GLU A 219 4.70 -7.70 -11.21
CA GLU A 219 4.17 -6.95 -12.34
C GLU A 219 3.01 -6.04 -11.90
N GLY A 220 3.08 -4.75 -12.25
CA GLY A 220 1.93 -3.85 -12.17
C GLY A 220 2.18 -2.54 -11.44
N ARG A 221 2.59 -1.51 -12.18
CA ARG A 221 2.14 -0.09 -12.10
C ARG A 221 1.89 0.56 -10.72
N LYS A 222 2.55 0.15 -9.63
CA LYS A 222 2.49 0.92 -8.38
C LYS A 222 3.43 2.12 -8.52
N SER A 223 2.87 3.32 -8.45
CA SER A 223 3.63 4.56 -8.40
C SER A 223 4.60 4.54 -7.21
N ASN A 224 5.82 5.04 -7.39
CA ASN A 224 6.81 5.14 -6.31
C ASN A 224 6.24 5.91 -5.10
N VAL A 225 5.37 6.90 -5.37
CA VAL A 225 4.64 7.68 -4.37
C VAL A 225 3.70 6.82 -3.52
N ARG A 226 2.96 5.90 -4.15
CA ARG A 226 2.07 4.99 -3.42
C ARG A 226 2.86 4.02 -2.53
N LEU A 227 3.97 3.47 -3.03
CA LEU A 227 4.86 2.64 -2.22
C LEU A 227 5.39 3.43 -1.02
N LEU A 228 5.91 4.64 -1.25
CA LEU A 228 6.38 5.53 -0.21
C LEU A 228 5.28 5.81 0.84
N PHE A 229 4.06 6.13 0.41
CA PHE A 229 2.94 6.37 1.31
C PHE A 229 2.67 5.16 2.22
N HIS A 230 2.62 3.95 1.67
CA HIS A 230 2.43 2.75 2.48
C HIS A 230 3.59 2.54 3.45
N GLN A 231 4.84 2.74 3.01
CA GLN A 231 6.02 2.63 3.86
C GLN A 231 5.94 3.61 5.05
N LEU A 232 5.72 4.90 4.79
CA LEU A 232 5.59 5.93 5.83
C LEU A 232 4.49 5.58 6.85
N ASN A 233 3.40 4.99 6.37
CA ASN A 233 2.26 4.59 7.20
C ASN A 233 2.51 3.37 8.10
N GLN A 234 3.64 2.67 7.97
CA GLN A 234 4.04 1.58 8.86
C GLN A 234 4.62 2.08 10.19
N ALA A 235 5.07 3.34 10.25
CA ALA A 235 5.66 3.94 11.44
C ALA A 235 4.60 4.18 12.54
N LYS A 236 4.84 3.65 13.74
CA LYS A 236 3.93 3.83 14.90
C LYS A 236 4.30 4.97 15.82
N GLU A 237 5.59 5.10 16.13
CA GLU A 237 6.07 6.05 17.14
C GLU A 237 6.90 7.16 16.53
N LYS A 238 7.94 6.81 15.74
CA LYS A 238 8.90 7.76 15.17
C LYS A 238 9.13 7.52 13.68
N LEU A 239 9.34 8.61 12.97
CA LEU A 239 9.63 8.63 11.54
C LEU A 239 10.85 9.49 11.28
N ALA A 240 11.83 8.96 10.55
CA ALA A 240 12.97 9.71 10.06
C ALA A 240 12.95 9.72 8.52
N ILE A 241 13.18 10.88 7.93
CA ILE A 241 13.21 11.08 6.49
C ILE A 241 14.57 11.65 6.12
N VAL A 242 15.30 10.92 5.29
CA VAL A 242 16.58 11.34 4.72
C VAL A 242 16.32 11.83 3.29
N ILE A 243 16.42 13.13 3.08
CA ILE A 243 16.31 13.73 1.74
C ILE A 243 17.69 13.78 1.11
N LYS A 244 17.90 12.99 0.06
CA LYS A 244 19.17 12.86 -0.64
C LYS A 244 19.17 13.72 -1.90
N ASP A 245 20.11 14.66 -1.96
CA ASP A 245 20.39 15.52 -3.12
C ASP A 245 19.13 16.17 -3.74
N ASN A 246 18.18 16.57 -2.88
CA ASN A 246 16.92 17.17 -3.32
C ASN A 246 16.53 18.37 -2.44
N PRO A 247 17.18 19.54 -2.64
CA PRO A 247 16.92 20.74 -1.84
C PRO A 247 15.46 21.22 -1.91
N SER A 248 14.84 21.12 -3.09
CA SER A 248 13.46 21.58 -3.32
C SER A 248 12.45 20.84 -2.43
N VAL A 249 12.54 19.51 -2.39
CA VAL A 249 11.70 18.69 -1.51
C VAL A 249 12.06 18.90 -0.05
N TYR A 250 13.35 19.03 0.27
CA TYR A 250 13.81 19.26 1.63
C TYR A 250 13.25 20.57 2.21
N ASP A 251 13.37 21.68 1.50
CA ASP A 251 12.83 22.99 1.91
C ASP A 251 11.31 22.92 2.11
N THR A 252 10.62 22.26 1.18
CA THR A 252 9.16 22.10 1.25
C THR A 252 8.72 21.27 2.47
N ILE A 253 9.47 20.21 2.80
CA ILE A 253 9.17 19.37 3.97
C ILE A 253 9.54 20.10 5.26
N LEU A 254 10.62 20.87 5.29
CA LEU A 254 10.97 21.71 6.44
C LEU A 254 9.89 22.76 6.72
N ASP A 255 9.25 23.32 5.68
CA ASP A 255 8.13 24.25 5.82
C ASP A 255 6.86 23.61 6.42
N ILE A 256 6.78 22.27 6.40
CA ILE A 256 5.70 21.53 7.06
C ILE A 256 5.96 21.45 8.57
N LEU A 257 7.22 21.37 9.01
CA LEU A 257 7.63 21.11 10.40
C LEU A 257 7.32 22.23 11.39
#